data_AF-A0AAV4FJ17-F1
#
_entry.id   AF-A0AAV4FJ17-F1
#
_cell.length_a   1.000
_cell.length_b   1.000
_cell.length_c   1.000
_cell.angle_alpha   90.00
_cell.angle_beta   90.00
_cell.angle_gamma   90.00
#
_symmetry.space_group_name_H-M   'P 1'
#
loop_
_entity.id
_entity.type
_entity.pdbx_description
1 polymer ?
#
loop_
_entity_poly.entity_id
_entity_poly.type
_entity_poly.pdbx_seq_one_letter_code
_entity_poly.pdbx_strand_id
1 'polypeptide(L)'
;METISGIIRKRRWKYIGHILRKEADRDCITALTWAPEGSRKQGRPKTTWRRMLEKERMTTGWRSWQHARTIALNRDEWRTCVEALCATWREVDR
;
A
#
# COMPACT_ATOMS: atom_id res chain seq x y z
N MET A 1 -22.28 -4.21 2.78
CA MET A 1 -21.92 -2.85 2.32
C MET A 1 -20.41 -2.70 2.37
N GLU A 2 -19.78 -2.08 1.37
CA GLU A 2 -18.35 -1.76 1.44
C GLU A 2 -18.11 -0.65 2.46
N THR A 3 -17.11 -0.78 3.33
CA THR A 3 -16.75 0.26 4.30
C THR A 3 -16.00 1.39 3.61
N ILE A 4 -16.14 2.62 4.10
CA ILE A 4 -15.37 3.79 3.61
C ILE A 4 -13.86 3.49 3.65
N SER A 5 -13.40 2.85 4.73
CA SER A 5 -12.01 2.39 4.88
C SER A 5 -11.58 1.44 3.75
N GLY A 6 -12.42 0.47 3.40
CA GLY A 6 -12.19 -0.46 2.29
C GLY A 6 -12.09 0.26 0.93
N ILE A 7 -12.98 1.20 0.65
CA ILE A 7 -12.96 1.99 -0.59
C ILE A 7 -11.67 2.82 -0.69
N ILE A 8 -11.28 3.51 0.39
CA ILE A 8 -10.05 4.31 0.44
C ILE A 8 -8.82 3.42 0.22
N ARG A 9 -8.77 2.24 0.85
CA ARG A 9 -7.67 1.28 0.67
C ARG A 9 -7.59 0.76 -0.77
N LYS A 10 -8.73 0.36 -1.36
CA LYS A 10 -8.81 -0.11 -2.75
C LYS A 10 -8.27 0.95 -3.72
N ARG A 11 -8.68 2.21 -3.56
CA ARG A 11 -8.20 3.33 -4.40
C ARG A 11 -6.71 3.58 -4.24
N ARG A 12 -6.20 3.57 -3.00
CA ARG A 12 -4.78 3.75 -2.68
C ARG A 12 -3.91 2.67 -3.31
N TRP A 13 -4.28 1.40 -3.20
CA TRP A 13 -3.50 0.32 -3.81
C TRP A 13 -3.66 0.23 -5.33
N LYS A 14 -4.79 0.66 -5.91
CA LYS A 14 -4.89 0.88 -7.36
C LYS A 14 -3.86 1.90 -7.86
N TYR A 15 -3.70 3.02 -7.15
CA TYR A 15 -2.71 4.04 -7.48
C TYR A 15 -1.27 3.55 -7.32
N ILE A 16 -0.96 2.84 -6.23
CA ILE A 16 0.37 2.25 -6.00
C ILE A 16 0.70 1.23 -7.08
N GLY A 17 -0.24 0.38 -7.48
CA GLY A 17 -0.04 -0.55 -8.60
C GLY A 17 0.28 0.16 -9.92
N HIS A 18 -0.31 1.35 -10.15
CA HIS A 18 0.05 2.17 -11.30
C HIS A 18 1.49 2.69 -11.20
N ILE A 19 1.93 3.14 -10.02
CA ILE A 19 3.32 3.56 -9.78
C ILE A 19 4.29 2.40 -9.97
N LEU A 20 4.02 1.23 -9.40
CA LEU A 20 4.91 0.06 -9.47
C LEU A 20 5.10 -0.45 -10.91
N ARG A 21 4.11 -0.26 -11.78
CA ARG A 21 4.19 -0.62 -13.20
C ARG A 21 4.98 0.37 -14.05
N LYS A 22 5.27 1.57 -13.56
CA LYS A 22 6.15 2.50 -14.27
C LYS A 22 7.61 2.03 -14.19
N GLU A 23 8.42 2.41 -15.18
CA GLU A 23 9.85 2.12 -15.20
C GLU A 23 10.55 2.58 -13.92
N ALA A 24 11.56 1.82 -13.50
CA ALA A 24 12.20 1.92 -12.18
C ALA A 24 12.99 3.23 -11.97
N ASP A 25 13.29 3.95 -13.05
CA ASP A 25 14.06 5.20 -13.05
C ASP A 25 13.21 6.44 -12.73
N ARG A 26 12.27 6.31 -11.78
CA ARG A 26 11.39 7.42 -11.39
C ARG A 26 11.36 7.60 -9.89
N ASP A 27 11.48 8.87 -9.51
CA ASP A 27 11.31 9.44 -8.16
C ASP A 27 10.15 8.84 -7.36
N CYS A 28 9.13 8.30 -8.02
CA CYS A 28 7.95 7.71 -7.38
C CYS A 28 8.27 6.46 -6.53
N ILE A 29 9.19 5.59 -6.96
CA ILE A 29 9.56 4.39 -6.18
C ILE A 29 10.44 4.81 -5.01
N THR A 30 11.40 5.69 -5.27
CA THR A 30 12.23 6.31 -4.24
C THR A 30 11.36 7.02 -3.22
N ALA A 31 10.35 7.81 -3.61
CA ALA A 31 9.42 8.47 -2.71
C ALA A 31 8.57 7.48 -1.89
N LEU A 32 8.21 6.32 -2.47
CA LEU A 32 7.51 5.25 -1.77
C LEU A 32 8.39 4.62 -0.68
N THR A 33 9.69 4.46 -0.94
CA THR A 33 10.69 3.83 -0.06
C THR A 33 11.56 4.82 0.74
N TRP A 34 11.40 6.13 0.57
CA TRP A 34 12.14 7.18 1.28
C TRP A 34 11.69 7.44 2.73
N ALA A 35 12.60 7.20 3.68
CA ALA A 35 12.41 7.47 5.10
C ALA A 35 12.81 8.92 5.40
N PRO A 36 11.91 9.81 5.85
CA PRO A 36 12.34 11.10 6.35
C PRO A 36 13.07 10.89 7.68
N GLU A 37 14.33 11.30 7.74
CA GLU A 37 15.13 11.33 8.96
C GLU A 37 14.67 12.47 9.89
N GLY A 38 14.79 12.24 11.21
CA GLY A 38 14.49 13.25 12.24
C GLY A 38 13.24 12.98 13.09
N SER A 39 13.13 13.75 14.18
CA SER A 39 12.01 13.69 15.11
C SER A 39 10.87 14.61 14.65
N ARG A 40 9.63 14.26 15.02
CA ARG A 40 8.43 15.00 14.61
C ARG A 40 7.92 15.87 15.74
N LYS A 41 7.38 17.05 15.40
CA LYS A 41 6.65 17.90 16.34
C LYS A 41 5.40 17.17 16.88
N GLN A 42 5.12 17.40 18.17
CA GLN A 42 3.95 16.88 18.87
C GLN A 42 2.65 17.38 18.21
N GLY A 43 1.62 16.54 18.13
CA GLY A 43 0.30 16.86 17.55
C GLY A 43 -0.01 16.27 16.17
N ARG A 44 0.97 15.69 15.46
CA ARG A 44 0.72 14.98 14.19
C ARG A 44 0.27 13.53 14.45
N PRO A 45 -0.64 12.95 13.63
CA PRO A 45 -1.02 11.55 13.75
C PRO A 45 0.18 10.60 13.80
N LYS A 46 0.14 9.63 14.73
CA LYS A 46 1.22 8.68 15.05
C LYS A 46 1.56 7.77 13.86
N THR A 47 0.56 7.46 13.03
CA THR A 47 0.68 6.62 11.83
C THR A 47 0.97 7.47 10.60
N THR A 48 2.07 7.16 9.93
CA THR A 48 2.39 7.74 8.62
C THR A 48 1.73 6.95 7.50
N TRP A 49 1.55 7.60 6.35
CA TRP A 49 1.17 6.91 5.12
C TRP A 49 2.09 5.71 4.83
N ARG A 50 3.41 5.88 4.99
CA ARG A 50 4.39 4.79 4.93
C ARG A 50 4.08 3.64 5.89
N ARG A 51 3.96 3.91 7.20
CA ARG A 51 3.73 2.84 8.19
C ARG A 51 2.41 2.10 7.93
N MET A 52 1.40 2.84 7.46
CA MET A 52 0.12 2.27 7.06
C MET A 52 0.27 1.35 5.85
N LEU A 53 0.97 1.81 4.80
CA LEU A 53 1.23 1.00 3.61
C LEU A 53 2.10 -0.21 3.91
N GLU A 54 3.12 -0.05 4.73
CA GLU A 54 4.01 -1.14 5.11
C GLU A 54 3.26 -2.22 5.90
N LYS A 55 2.39 -1.80 6.82
CA LYS A 55 1.50 -2.73 7.54
C LYS A 55 0.57 -3.46 6.57
N GLU A 56 -0.10 -2.74 5.68
CA GLU A 56 -1.00 -3.33 4.66
C GLU A 56 -0.25 -4.29 3.72
N ARG A 57 0.98 -3.95 3.30
CA ARG A 57 1.87 -4.78 2.47
C ARG A 57 2.29 -6.07 3.18
N MET A 58 2.57 -5.99 4.48
CA MET A 58 2.89 -7.17 5.28
C MET A 58 1.66 -8.06 5.46
N THR A 59 0.47 -7.48 5.66
CA THR A 59 -0.79 -8.23 5.79
C THR A 59 -1.15 -9.01 4.52
N THR A 60 -0.79 -8.53 3.33
CA THR A 60 -1.00 -9.28 2.07
C THR A 60 0.05 -10.35 1.79
N GLY A 61 1.12 -10.45 2.59
CA GLY A 61 2.24 -11.37 2.34
C GLY A 61 3.21 -10.90 1.26
N TRP A 62 3.09 -9.66 0.77
CA TRP A 62 4.08 -9.08 -0.14
C TRP A 62 5.37 -8.83 0.62
N ARG A 63 6.36 -9.73 0.48
CA ARG A 63 7.61 -9.72 1.27
C ARG A 63 8.52 -8.50 1.05
N SER A 64 8.56 -7.96 -0.16
CA SER A 64 9.30 -6.72 -0.49
C SER A 64 8.52 -5.84 -1.48
N TRP A 65 8.93 -4.58 -1.65
CA TRP A 65 8.39 -3.72 -2.72
C TRP A 65 8.69 -4.27 -4.11
N GLN A 66 9.81 -4.99 -4.29
CA GLN A 66 10.12 -5.69 -5.53
C GLN A 66 9.15 -6.85 -5.77
N HIS A 67 8.79 -7.62 -4.73
CA HIS A 67 7.79 -8.67 -4.84
C HIS A 67 6.41 -8.10 -5.18
N ALA A 68 6.01 -7.01 -4.51
CA ALA A 68 4.79 -6.28 -4.85
C ALA A 68 4.80 -5.77 -6.30
N ARG A 69 5.96 -5.32 -6.80
CA ARG A 69 6.15 -4.91 -8.20
C ARG A 69 5.92 -6.07 -9.17
N THR A 70 6.50 -7.24 -8.90
CA THR A 70 6.32 -8.45 -9.73
C THR A 70 4.83 -8.79 -9.88
N ILE A 71 4.09 -8.80 -8.77
CA ILE A 71 2.65 -9.05 -8.76
C ILE A 71 1.90 -7.92 -9.49
N ALA A 72 2.31 -6.66 -9.28
CA ALA A 72 1.66 -5.51 -9.91
C ALA A 72 1.78 -5.49 -11.44
N LEU A 73 2.81 -6.10 -12.01
CA LEU A 73 2.96 -6.25 -13.47
C LEU A 73 1.85 -7.11 -14.06
N ASN A 74 1.42 -8.15 -13.34
CA ASN A 74 0.23 -8.92 -13.68
C ASN A 74 -1.03 -8.18 -13.19
N ARG A 75 -1.79 -7.59 -14.12
CA ARG A 75 -2.96 -6.74 -13.78
C ARG A 75 -4.09 -7.51 -13.10
N ASP A 76 -4.29 -8.76 -13.45
CA ASP A 76 -5.37 -9.57 -12.92
C ASP A 76 -5.01 -10.09 -11.53
N GLU A 77 -3.78 -10.58 -11.36
CA GLU A 77 -3.25 -10.98 -10.05
C GLU A 77 -3.23 -9.79 -9.08
N TRP A 78 -2.79 -8.62 -9.53
CA TRP A 78 -2.84 -7.39 -8.74
C TRP A 78 -4.26 -7.03 -8.30
N ARG A 79 -5.24 -7.13 -9.20
CA ARG A 79 -6.64 -6.84 -8.88
C ARG A 79 -7.15 -7.78 -7.80
N THR A 80 -6.92 -9.08 -7.97
CA THR A 80 -7.32 -10.11 -7.01
C THR A 80 -6.70 -9.87 -5.63
N CYS A 81 -5.39 -9.59 -5.56
CA CYS A 81 -4.75 -9.30 -4.28
C CYS A 81 -5.29 -8.03 -3.60
N VAL A 82 -5.56 -6.96 -4.36
CA VAL A 82 -6.13 -5.72 -3.82
C VAL A 82 -7.56 -5.93 -3.30
N GLU A 83 -8.35 -6.77 -3.98
CA GLU A 83 -9.70 -7.10 -3.53
C GLU A 83 -9.69 -7.95 -2.27
N ALA A 84 -8.80 -8.95 -2.19
CA ALA A 84 -8.58 -9.75 -0.99
C ALA A 84 -8.16 -8.85 0.21
N LEU A 85 -7.22 -7.93 0.01
CA LEU A 85 -6.80 -6.97 1.03
C LEU A 85 -7.95 -6.11 1.57
N CYS A 86 -8.92 -5.77 0.73
CA CYS A 86 -10.08 -4.99 1.17
C CYS A 86 -11.11 -5.84 1.92
N ALA A 87 -11.11 -7.16 1.69
CA ALA A 87 -11.99 -8.10 2.39
C ALA A 87 -11.44 -8.50 3.77
N THR A 88 -10.13 -8.72 3.92
CA THR A 88 -9.49 -9.17 5.18
C THR A 88 -9.63 -8.16 6.32
N TRP A 89 -9.64 -6.87 6.00
CA TRP A 89 -9.77 -5.83 7.04
C TRP A 89 -11.16 -5.76 7.68
N ARG A 90 -12.16 -6.46 7.13
CA ARG A 90 -13.49 -6.57 7.76
C ARG A 90 -13.44 -7.28 9.11
N GLU A 91 -12.38 -8.03 9.39
CA GLU A 91 -12.22 -8.83 10.61
C GLU A 91 -11.53 -8.06 11.75
N VAL A 92 -10.77 -7.00 11.43
CA VAL A 92 -9.98 -6.23 12.40
C VAL A 92 -10.78 -5.07 13.01
N ASP A 93 -11.83 -4.60 12.33
CA ASP A 93 -12.70 -3.51 12.79
C ASP A 93 -13.98 -4.02 13.52
N ARG A 94 -14.07 -5.34 13.83
CA ARG A 94 -15.11 -5.94 14.70
C ARG A 94 -14.56 -6.15 16.10
#